data_AF-A0A847NHA0-F1
#
_entry.id   AF-A0A847NHA0-F1
#
_cell.length_a   1.000
_cell.length_b   1.000
_cell.length_c   1.000
_cell.angle_alpha   90.00
_cell.angle_beta   90.00
_cell.angle_gamma   90.00
#
_symmetry.space_group_name_H-M   'P 1'
#
loop_
_entity.id
_entity.type
_entity.pdbx_description
1 polymer ?
#
loop_
_entity_poly.entity_id
_entity_poly.type
_entity_poly.pdbx_seq_one_letter_code
_entity_poly.pdbx_strand_id
1 'polypeptide(L)' 'KEVEEKQETEMVKAFNAIWELKNEYNVTVREAAYMLSVKKVAEVMKLRGWY' A
#
# COMPACT_ATOMS: atom_id res chain seq x y z
N LYS A 1 -22.14 11.74 -2.66
CA LYS A 1 -21.11 12.35 -3.52
C LYS A 1 -19.79 12.57 -2.79
N GLU A 2 -19.66 13.47 -1.80
CA GLU A 2 -18.36 13.70 -1.11
C GLU A 2 -17.70 12.41 -0.56
N VAL A 3 -18.49 11.52 0.05
CA VAL A 3 -17.99 10.24 0.60
C VAL A 3 -17.50 9.30 -0.51
N GLU A 4 -18.21 9.25 -1.64
CA GLU A 4 -17.88 8.37 -2.78
C GLU A 4 -16.62 8.87 -3.49
N GLU A 5 -16.49 10.18 -3.68
CA GLU A 5 -15.31 10.81 -4.30
C GLU A 5 -14.05 10.58 -3.46
N LYS A 6 -14.16 10.68 -2.13
CA LYS A 6 -13.07 10.34 -1.20
C LYS A 6 -12.72 8.86 -1.28
N GLN A 7 -13.72 7.99 -1.32
CA GLN A 7 -13.50 6.56 -1.45
C GLN A 7 -12.77 6.22 -2.76
N GLU A 8 -13.22 6.76 -3.88
CA GLU A 8 -12.59 6.54 -5.19
C GLU A 8 -11.13 7.00 -5.19
N THR A 9 -10.87 8.20 -4.65
CA THR A 9 -9.52 8.76 -4.54
C THR A 9 -8.59 7.84 -3.75
N GLU A 10 -9.03 7.35 -2.59
CA GLU A 10 -8.21 6.47 -1.75
C GLU A 10 -8.03 5.08 -2.37
N MET A 11 -9.04 4.53 -3.05
CA MET A 11 -8.94 3.26 -3.76
C MET A 11 -7.96 3.32 -4.93
N VAL A 12 -7.98 4.41 -5.71
CA VAL A 12 -7.03 4.62 -6.82
C VAL A 12 -5.60 4.74 -6.29
N LYS A 13 -5.38 5.48 -5.19
CA LYS A 13 -4.07 5.56 -4.54
C LYS A 13 -3.57 4.18 -4.08
N ALA A 14 -4.43 3.40 -3.44
CA ALA A 14 -4.08 2.06 -2.98
C ALA A 14 -3.71 1.13 -4.15
N PHE A 15 -4.46 1.19 -5.25
CA PHE A 15 -4.16 0.40 -6.43
C PHE A 15 -2.83 0.78 -7.08
N ASN A 16 -2.56 2.08 -7.23
CA ASN A 16 -1.31 2.58 -7.81
C ASN A 16 -0.10 2.13 -6.99
N ALA A 17 -0.17 2.21 -5.66
CA ALA A 17 0.90 1.74 -4.78
C ALA A 17 1.19 0.23 -4.95
N ILE A 18 0.15 -0.59 -5.13
CA ILE A 18 0.32 -2.03 -5.40
C ILE A 18 0.93 -2.24 -6.78
N TRP A 19 0.49 -1.49 -7.80
CA TRP A 19 0.98 -1.60 -9.16
C TRP A 19 2.46 -1.24 -9.29
N GLU A 20 2.88 -0.14 -8.64
CA GLU A 20 4.28 0.28 -8.56
C GLU A 20 5.13 -0.81 -7.92
N LEU A 21 4.72 -1.32 -6.76
CA LEU A 21 5.47 -2.33 -6.02
C LEU A 21 5.53 -3.67 -6.76
N LYS A 22 4.45 -4.04 -7.46
CA LYS A 22 4.40 -5.19 -8.35
C LYS A 22 5.44 -5.07 -9.48
N ASN A 23 5.61 -3.89 -10.07
CA ASN A 23 6.59 -3.68 -11.13
C ASN A 23 8.03 -3.57 -10.58
N GLU A 24 8.22 -2.97 -9.41
CA GLU A 24 9.52 -2.84 -8.75
C GLU A 24 10.11 -4.21 -8.39
N TYR A 25 9.30 -5.09 -7.80
CA TYR A 25 9.75 -6.42 -7.36
C TYR A 25 9.45 -7.53 -8.37
N ASN A 26 8.80 -7.22 -9.49
CA ASN A 26 8.35 -8.16 -10.53
C ASN A 26 7.59 -9.37 -9.94
N VAL A 27 6.65 -9.09 -9.04
CA VAL A 27 5.83 -10.11 -8.35
C VAL A 27 4.39 -10.09 -8.84
N THR A 28 3.57 -11.04 -8.37
CA THR A 28 2.13 -10.97 -8.63
C THR A 28 1.49 -9.81 -7.86
N VAL A 29 0.34 -9.33 -8.34
CA VAL A 29 -0.44 -8.26 -7.67
C VAL A 29 -0.78 -8.65 -6.22
N ARG A 30 -1.05 -9.93 -5.97
CA ARG A 30 -1.35 -10.46 -4.64
C ARG A 30 -0.14 -10.35 -3.71
N GLU A 31 1.03 -10.77 -4.17
CA GLU A 31 2.27 -10.67 -3.40
C GLU A 31 2.62 -9.20 -3.11
N ALA A 32 2.50 -8.33 -4.11
CA ALA A 32 2.71 -6.89 -3.93
C ALA A 32 1.78 -6.28 -2.87
N ALA A 33 0.51 -6.70 -2.83
CA ALA A 33 -0.43 -6.24 -1.80
C ALA A 33 -0.03 -6.68 -0.38
N TYR A 34 0.44 -7.92 -0.21
CA TYR A 34 0.99 -8.39 1.06
C TYR A 34 2.25 -7.63 1.46
N MET A 35 3.18 -7.44 0.53
CA MET A 35 4.42 -6.69 0.75
C MET A 35 4.13 -5.24 1.18
N LEU A 36 3.19 -4.56 0.51
CA LEU A 36 2.78 -3.20 0.86
C LEU A 36 2.22 -3.13 2.29
N SER A 37 1.41 -4.12 2.68
CA SER A 37 0.80 -4.20 4.01
C SER A 37 1.86 -4.37 5.10
N VAL A 38 2.83 -5.27 4.87
CA VAL A 38 3.95 -5.51 5.81
C VAL A 38 4.85 -4.28 5.90
N LYS A 39 5.19 -3.65 4.76
CA LYS A 39 6.02 -2.45 4.72
C LYS A 39 5.41 -1.32 5.56
N LYS A 40 4.11 -1.08 5.43
CA LYS A 40 3.39 -0.04 6.18
C LYS A 40 3.45 -0.28 7.70
N VAL A 41 3.26 -1.51 8.15
CA VAL A 41 3.35 -1.86 9.58
C VAL A 41 4.80 -1.72 10.06
N ALA A 42 5.76 -2.23 9.30
CA ALA A 42 7.18 -2.16 9.65
C ALA A 42 7.70 -0.71 9.77
N GLU A 43 7.28 0.18 8.87
CA GLU A 43 7.61 1.61 8.94
C GLU A 43 7.05 2.26 10.21
N VAL A 44 5.79 1.98 10.55
CA VAL A 44 5.18 2.49 11.78
C VAL A 44 5.87 1.93 13.03
N MET A 45 6.26 0.65 13.02
CA MET A 45 7.00 0.04 14.14
C MET A 45 8.37 0.68 14.33
N LYS A 46 9.10 0.95 13.24
CA LYS A 46 10.40 1.65 13.27
C LYS A 46 10.25 3.07 13.81
N LEU A 47 9.24 3.81 13.36
CA LEU A 47 8.97 5.18 13.84
C LEU A 47 8.61 5.24 15.32
N ARG A 48 7.94 4.19 15.84
CA ARG A 48 7.58 4.07 17.26
C ARG A 48 8.73 3.62 18.16
N GLY A 49 9.91 3.30 17.60
CA GLY A 49 11.10 2.95 18.37
C GLY A 49 11.17 1.49 18.83
N TRP A 50 10.50 0.56 18.15
CA TRP A 50 10.71 -0.88 18.37
C TRP A 50 11.93 -1.39 17.58
N TYR A 51 13.12 -0.92 17.95
CA TYR A 51 14.41 -1.40 17.43
C TYR A 51 15.46 -1.42 18.53
#